data_AF-A0A538ATW7-F1
#
_entry.id   AF-A0A538ATW7-F1
#
_cell.length_a   1.000
_cell.length_b   1.000
_cell.length_c   1.000
_cell.angle_alpha   90.00
_cell.angle_beta   90.00
_cell.angle_gamma   90.00
#
_symmetry.space_group_name_H-M   'P 1'
#
loop_
_entity.id
_entity.type
_entity.pdbx_description
1 polymer ?
#
loop_
_entity_poly.entity_id
_entity_poly.type
_entity_poly.pdbx_seq_one_letter_code
_entity_poly.pdbx_strand_id
1 'polypeptide(L)'
;MKLLYAAILLALTSIAFADDAKILASCPLQGDAKQAEARALNPLKRRMAVPQPADIDKSVTLEAMLAPGDDRGRWSEQRATEITAYVMDVKVGGIESVNCHTHSPLYRDTHIELTAGGSSPEPLIVEVTPQWRTQHPDWTTPALRRRLLGHWVRFTGWLMFDAEHAAESRNTCTRCTHVWRATSWELHPVTAIEVTDVMPVKAP
;
A
#
# COMPACT_ATOMS: atom_id res chain seq x y z
N MET A 1 26.87 -38.74 52.65
CA MET A 1 25.83 -37.77 52.20
C MET A 1 25.81 -37.77 50.68
N LYS A 2 24.76 -38.33 50.07
CA LYS A 2 24.59 -38.38 48.60
C LYS A 2 23.94 -37.08 48.14
N LEU A 3 24.64 -36.31 47.31
CA LEU A 3 24.08 -35.16 46.59
C LEU A 3 23.24 -35.68 45.43
N LEU A 4 21.92 -35.53 45.51
CA LEU A 4 21.02 -35.71 44.36
C LEU A 4 21.08 -34.44 43.50
N TYR A 5 21.62 -34.56 42.29
CA TYR A 5 21.46 -33.54 41.25
C TYR A 5 20.14 -33.81 40.52
N ALA A 6 19.15 -32.94 40.71
CA ALA A 6 17.95 -32.91 39.89
C ALA A 6 18.27 -32.16 38.59
N ALA A 7 18.36 -32.89 37.48
CA ALA A 7 18.45 -32.29 36.15
C ALA A 7 17.05 -31.81 35.73
N ILE A 8 16.84 -30.49 35.77
CA ILE A 8 15.64 -29.87 35.21
C ILE A 8 15.83 -29.81 33.69
N LEU A 9 15.12 -30.68 32.96
CA LEU A 9 15.05 -30.65 31.51
C LEU A 9 14.12 -29.49 31.11
N LEU A 10 14.68 -28.36 30.70
CA LEU A 10 13.90 -27.26 30.13
C LEU A 10 13.53 -27.64 28.68
N ALA A 11 12.30 -28.10 28.47
CA ALA A 11 11.78 -28.33 27.12
C ALA A 11 11.54 -26.98 26.45
N LEU A 12 12.50 -26.52 25.64
CA LEU A 12 12.32 -25.38 24.73
C LEU A 12 11.35 -25.80 23.63
N THR A 13 10.07 -25.48 23.79
CA THR A 13 9.11 -25.54 22.69
C THR A 13 9.45 -24.40 21.72
N SER A 14 10.24 -24.71 20.70
CA SER A 14 10.43 -23.83 19.55
C SER A 14 9.09 -23.71 18.81
N ILE A 15 8.36 -22.63 19.07
CA ILE A 15 7.26 -22.21 18.22
C ILE A 15 7.89 -21.93 16.85
N ALA A 16 7.64 -22.80 15.89
CA ALA A 16 8.05 -22.57 14.51
C ALA A 16 7.19 -21.41 13.99
N PHE A 17 7.71 -20.18 14.09
CA PHE A 17 7.21 -19.10 13.27
C PHE A 17 7.39 -19.56 11.82
N ALA A 18 6.27 -19.66 11.09
CA ALA A 18 6.36 -19.87 9.66
C ALA A 18 7.19 -18.73 9.08
N ASP A 19 8.21 -19.10 8.33
CA ASP A 19 9.10 -18.15 7.68
C ASP A 19 8.27 -17.39 6.64
N ASP A 20 7.95 -16.13 6.91
CA ASP A 20 7.10 -15.29 6.05
C ASP A 20 7.61 -15.25 4.60
N ALA A 21 8.93 -15.42 4.40
CA ALA A 21 9.51 -15.56 3.06
C ALA A 21 8.91 -16.74 2.30
N LYS A 22 8.77 -17.89 2.98
CA LYS A 22 8.19 -19.11 2.42
C LYS A 22 6.68 -18.98 2.24
N ILE A 23 5.99 -18.33 3.18
CA ILE A 23 4.56 -18.04 3.06
C ILE A 23 4.31 -17.24 1.79
N LEU A 24 4.97 -16.09 1.63
CA LEU A 24 4.77 -15.24 0.46
C LEU A 24 5.18 -15.94 -0.84
N ALA A 25 6.27 -16.72 -0.83
CA ALA A 25 6.70 -17.50 -1.99
C ALA A 25 5.67 -18.55 -2.43
N SER A 26 4.93 -19.13 -1.49
CA SER A 26 3.85 -20.09 -1.76
C SER A 26 2.47 -19.44 -1.95
N CYS A 27 2.36 -18.12 -1.75
CA CYS A 27 1.10 -17.40 -1.79
C CYS A 27 0.63 -17.27 -3.25
N PRO A 28 -0.58 -17.77 -3.59
CA PRO A 28 -1.10 -17.69 -4.96
C PRO A 28 -1.41 -16.24 -5.34
N LEU A 29 -1.53 -15.94 -6.64
CA LEU A 29 -1.76 -14.56 -7.13
C LEU A 29 -3.04 -13.95 -6.57
N GLN A 30 -4.09 -14.75 -6.38
CA GLN A 30 -5.34 -14.34 -5.76
C GLN A 30 -5.26 -14.18 -4.23
N GLY A 31 -4.10 -14.41 -3.61
CA GLY A 31 -3.95 -14.46 -2.16
C GLY A 31 -4.81 -15.56 -1.52
N ASP A 32 -5.13 -15.42 -0.24
CA ASP A 32 -5.97 -16.36 0.52
C ASP A 32 -7.30 -15.75 1.01
N ALA A 33 -7.74 -14.68 0.33
CA ALA A 33 -8.98 -13.96 0.66
C ALA A 33 -10.22 -14.87 0.70
N LYS A 34 -10.99 -14.77 1.79
CA LYS A 34 -12.28 -15.44 1.95
C LYS A 34 -13.46 -14.63 1.42
N GLN A 35 -13.37 -13.31 1.40
CA GLN A 35 -14.42 -12.43 0.87
C GLN A 35 -14.24 -12.25 -0.64
N ALA A 36 -15.34 -12.07 -1.37
CA ALA A 36 -15.30 -12.00 -2.83
C ALA A 36 -14.62 -10.73 -3.33
N GLU A 37 -14.87 -9.64 -2.62
CA GLU A 37 -14.31 -8.31 -2.85
C GLU A 37 -12.78 -8.36 -2.71
N ALA A 38 -12.26 -8.83 -1.57
CA ALA A 38 -10.81 -8.98 -1.36
C ALA A 38 -10.15 -9.94 -2.38
N ARG A 39 -10.83 -11.02 -2.78
CA ARG A 39 -10.33 -11.91 -3.86
C ARG A 39 -10.18 -11.19 -5.20
N ALA A 40 -11.07 -10.24 -5.50
CA ALA A 40 -11.00 -9.45 -6.72
C ALA A 40 -9.87 -8.40 -6.66
N LEU A 41 -9.57 -7.86 -5.48
CA LEU A 41 -8.49 -6.89 -5.28
C LEU A 41 -7.10 -7.51 -5.34
N ASN A 42 -6.90 -8.72 -4.81
CA ASN A 42 -5.56 -9.32 -4.70
C ASN A 42 -4.77 -9.39 -6.02
N PRO A 43 -5.35 -9.79 -7.17
CA PRO A 43 -4.67 -9.71 -8.46
C PRO A 43 -4.27 -8.29 -8.89
N LEU A 44 -5.07 -7.28 -8.53
CA LEU A 44 -4.77 -5.87 -8.82
C LEU A 44 -3.60 -5.40 -7.95
N LYS A 45 -3.63 -5.70 -6.65
CA LYS A 45 -2.56 -5.41 -5.69
C LYS A 45 -1.22 -6.06 -6.13
N ARG A 46 -1.24 -7.28 -6.68
CA ARG A 46 -0.04 -7.99 -7.19
C ARG A 46 0.36 -7.67 -8.63
N ARG A 47 -0.21 -6.64 -9.25
CA ARG A 47 0.08 -6.33 -10.65
C ARG A 47 1.56 -5.96 -10.85
N MET A 48 2.26 -6.70 -11.70
CA MET A 48 3.69 -6.48 -12.01
C MET A 48 3.93 -5.87 -13.41
N ALA A 49 2.87 -5.45 -14.09
CA ALA A 49 2.98 -4.76 -15.37
C ALA A 49 3.45 -3.32 -15.14
N VAL A 50 4.47 -2.87 -15.88
CA VAL A 50 4.86 -1.45 -15.94
C VAL A 50 3.84 -0.71 -16.83
N PRO A 51 3.18 0.36 -16.34
CA PRO A 51 2.26 1.16 -17.16
C PRO A 51 2.92 1.65 -18.44
N GLN A 52 2.23 1.50 -19.56
CA GLN A 52 2.62 2.11 -20.83
C GLN A 52 2.02 3.52 -20.94
N PRO A 53 2.56 4.40 -21.82
CA PRO A 53 2.00 5.73 -22.02
C PRO A 53 0.50 5.74 -22.36
N ALA A 54 0.00 4.69 -23.01
CA ALA A 54 -1.41 4.54 -23.33
C ALA A 54 -2.29 4.23 -22.10
N ASP A 55 -1.73 3.68 -21.03
CA ASP A 55 -2.42 3.34 -19.79
C ASP A 55 -2.59 4.56 -18.87
N ILE A 56 -1.74 5.59 -19.03
CA ILE A 56 -1.74 6.80 -18.21
C ILE A 56 -2.96 7.66 -18.51
N ASP A 57 -3.85 7.78 -17.53
CA ASP A 57 -4.95 8.73 -17.52
C ASP A 57 -4.52 10.05 -16.87
N LYS A 58 -4.22 11.04 -17.71
CA LYS A 58 -3.75 12.36 -17.27
C LYS A 58 -4.84 13.20 -16.59
N SER A 59 -6.10 12.79 -16.67
CA SER A 59 -7.19 13.49 -15.97
C SER A 59 -7.23 13.15 -14.47
N VAL A 60 -6.59 12.05 -14.07
CA VAL A 60 -6.53 11.60 -12.67
C VAL A 60 -5.39 12.30 -11.94
N THR A 61 -5.66 13.51 -11.49
CA THR A 61 -4.72 14.35 -10.73
C THR A 61 -4.92 14.18 -9.23
N LEU A 62 -3.96 14.67 -8.42
CA LEU A 62 -4.12 14.75 -6.97
C LEU A 62 -5.38 15.54 -6.58
N GLU A 63 -5.62 16.68 -7.23
CA GLU A 63 -6.82 17.51 -6.99
C GLU A 63 -8.10 16.74 -7.30
N ALA A 64 -8.13 16.00 -8.41
CA ALA A 64 -9.29 15.16 -8.77
C ALA A 64 -9.52 14.01 -7.78
N MET A 65 -8.45 13.37 -7.29
CA MET A 65 -8.52 12.28 -6.31
C MET A 65 -9.03 12.76 -4.94
N LEU A 66 -8.61 13.97 -4.52
CA LEU A 66 -9.02 14.56 -3.24
C LEU A 66 -10.35 15.32 -3.31
N ALA A 67 -10.83 15.66 -4.51
CA ALA A 67 -12.10 16.36 -4.68
C ALA A 67 -13.28 15.53 -4.12
N PRO A 68 -14.27 16.16 -3.47
CA PRO A 68 -15.46 15.46 -3.00
C PRO A 68 -16.33 14.94 -4.15
N GLY A 69 -17.00 13.81 -3.94
CA GLY A 69 -17.85 13.15 -4.94
C GLY A 69 -18.05 11.68 -4.59
N ASP A 70 -18.88 10.94 -5.35
CA ASP A 70 -19.00 9.48 -5.20
C ASP A 70 -18.00 8.77 -6.11
N ASP A 71 -17.09 7.97 -5.52
CA ASP A 71 -15.91 7.48 -6.23
C ASP A 71 -16.11 6.13 -6.87
N ARG A 72 -17.23 5.47 -6.58
CA ARG A 72 -17.49 4.09 -7.01
C ARG A 72 -17.37 3.88 -8.52
N GLY A 73 -17.55 4.93 -9.31
CA GLY A 73 -17.39 4.89 -10.77
C GLY A 73 -16.56 6.04 -11.34
N ARG A 74 -15.75 6.74 -10.54
CA ARG A 74 -14.98 7.90 -11.03
C ARG A 74 -13.83 7.51 -11.97
N TRP A 75 -13.18 6.39 -11.70
CA TRP A 75 -12.00 5.94 -12.44
C TRP A 75 -12.09 4.45 -12.76
N SER A 76 -11.03 3.93 -13.41
CA SER A 76 -10.96 2.54 -13.87
C SER A 76 -9.66 1.90 -13.43
N GLU A 77 -9.76 0.67 -12.93
CA GLU A 77 -8.62 -0.14 -12.50
C GLU A 77 -7.74 -0.61 -13.67
N GLN A 78 -8.20 -0.38 -14.92
CA GLN A 78 -7.43 -0.63 -16.14
C GLN A 78 -6.51 0.55 -16.51
N ARG A 79 -6.57 1.65 -15.75
CA ARG A 79 -5.78 2.86 -15.99
C ARG A 79 -4.70 3.00 -14.94
N ALA A 80 -3.60 3.63 -15.32
CA ALA A 80 -2.57 4.11 -14.43
C ALA A 80 -2.59 5.65 -14.41
N THR A 81 -1.88 6.25 -13.47
CA THR A 81 -1.69 7.70 -13.45
C THR A 81 -0.33 8.08 -12.87
N GLU A 82 0.04 9.34 -13.05
CA GLU A 82 1.18 9.99 -12.42
C GLU A 82 0.69 11.07 -11.46
N ILE A 83 1.04 10.96 -10.18
CA ILE A 83 0.64 11.92 -9.15
C ILE A 83 1.88 12.49 -8.49
N THR A 84 2.02 13.82 -8.55
CA THR A 84 2.99 14.56 -7.74
C THR A 84 2.31 15.09 -6.49
N ALA A 85 2.82 14.72 -5.32
CA ALA A 85 2.22 15.09 -4.04
C ALA A 85 3.28 15.22 -2.93
N TYR A 86 2.91 15.86 -1.82
CA TYR A 86 3.74 15.95 -0.63
C TYR A 86 3.54 14.70 0.23
N VAL A 87 4.63 14.04 0.59
CA VAL A 87 4.60 12.81 1.40
C VAL A 87 4.58 13.16 2.89
N MET A 88 3.44 12.91 3.55
CA MET A 88 3.27 13.22 4.97
C MET A 88 3.57 12.05 5.91
N ASP A 89 3.44 10.81 5.44
CA ASP A 89 3.79 9.62 6.20
C ASP A 89 4.22 8.48 5.28
N VAL A 90 5.06 7.59 5.82
CA VAL A 90 5.50 6.34 5.18
C VAL A 90 5.61 5.28 6.26
N LYS A 91 4.79 4.24 6.19
CA LYS A 91 4.68 3.19 7.21
C LYS A 91 4.47 1.81 6.60
N VAL A 92 4.55 0.79 7.45
CA VAL A 92 4.26 -0.58 7.03
C VAL A 92 2.75 -0.69 6.85
N GLY A 93 2.30 -1.11 5.66
CA GLY A 93 0.91 -1.37 5.33
C GLY A 93 0.34 -2.53 6.15
N GLY A 94 -0.96 -2.79 6.05
CA GLY A 94 -1.67 -3.78 6.88
C GLY A 94 -1.16 -5.22 6.77
N ILE A 95 -1.80 -6.12 7.52
CA ILE A 95 -1.68 -7.57 7.28
C ILE A 95 -2.82 -7.95 6.34
N GLU A 96 -2.48 -8.36 5.13
CA GLU A 96 -3.46 -8.51 4.05
C GLU A 96 -3.42 -9.90 3.42
N SER A 97 -4.56 -10.31 2.87
CA SER A 97 -4.70 -11.60 2.20
C SER A 97 -3.90 -11.72 0.91
N VAL A 98 -3.62 -10.60 0.24
CA VAL A 98 -2.76 -10.55 -0.95
C VAL A 98 -1.34 -11.09 -0.68
N ASN A 99 -0.88 -10.88 0.55
CA ASN A 99 0.41 -11.32 1.05
C ASN A 99 0.28 -12.53 1.99
N CYS A 100 -0.84 -13.26 1.90
CA CYS A 100 -1.17 -14.44 2.74
C CYS A 100 -0.90 -14.20 4.24
N HIS A 101 -1.25 -13.01 4.71
CA HIS A 101 -1.14 -12.60 6.11
C HIS A 101 0.26 -12.69 6.72
N THR A 102 1.33 -12.53 5.93
CA THR A 102 2.69 -12.37 6.49
C THR A 102 2.76 -11.20 7.47
N HIS A 103 3.62 -11.32 8.48
CA HIS A 103 3.71 -10.35 9.58
C HIS A 103 4.89 -9.41 9.46
N SER A 104 5.99 -9.90 8.90
CA SER A 104 7.24 -9.17 8.70
C SER A 104 7.02 -7.98 7.76
N PRO A 105 7.53 -6.79 8.12
CA PRO A 105 7.49 -5.61 7.25
C PRO A 105 8.09 -5.82 5.85
N LEU A 106 8.98 -6.80 5.69
CA LEU A 106 9.60 -7.14 4.40
C LEU A 106 8.62 -7.78 3.40
N TYR A 107 7.51 -8.35 3.89
CA TYR A 107 6.53 -9.07 3.09
C TYR A 107 5.14 -8.44 3.13
N ARG A 108 5.05 -7.22 3.69
CA ARG A 108 3.85 -6.37 3.69
C ARG A 108 4.07 -5.12 2.87
N ASP A 109 2.98 -4.53 2.41
CA ASP A 109 3.04 -3.33 1.58
C ASP A 109 3.65 -2.15 2.35
N THR A 110 4.12 -1.14 1.63
CA THR A 110 4.55 0.14 2.20
C THR A 110 3.50 1.19 1.90
N HIS A 111 2.80 1.59 2.96
CA HIS A 111 1.72 2.56 2.93
C HIS A 111 2.29 3.97 2.97
N ILE A 112 1.95 4.77 1.97
CA ILE A 112 2.44 6.14 1.82
C ILE A 112 1.24 7.09 1.73
N GLU A 113 1.25 8.08 2.62
CA GLU A 113 0.20 9.09 2.71
C GLU A 113 0.61 10.37 1.97
N LEU A 114 -0.22 10.76 1.01
CA LEU A 114 0.01 11.88 0.11
C LEU A 114 -0.98 13.03 0.37
N THR A 115 -0.48 14.26 0.31
CA THR A 115 -1.29 15.47 0.46
C THR A 115 -0.95 16.51 -0.61
N ALA A 116 -1.81 17.53 -0.72
CA ALA A 116 -1.52 18.73 -1.52
C ALA A 116 -0.52 19.69 -0.85
N GLY A 117 0.20 19.25 0.19
CA GLY A 117 1.11 20.05 1.01
C GLY A 117 0.62 20.18 2.45
N GLY A 118 1.57 20.16 3.40
CA GLY A 118 1.27 20.25 4.83
C GLY A 118 0.61 18.98 5.38
N SER A 119 -0.02 19.10 6.56
CA SER A 119 -0.81 18.01 7.15
C SER A 119 -2.25 18.04 6.63
N SER A 120 -2.73 16.93 6.08
CA SER A 120 -4.15 16.71 5.79
C SER A 120 -4.68 15.62 6.72
N PRO A 121 -5.91 15.74 7.27
CA PRO A 121 -6.54 14.63 8.00
C PRO A 121 -6.95 13.48 7.08
N GLU A 122 -6.94 13.70 5.76
CA GLU A 122 -7.46 12.76 4.76
C GLU A 122 -6.52 12.70 3.55
N PRO A 123 -5.39 11.98 3.67
CA PRO A 123 -4.46 11.79 2.56
C PRO A 123 -5.06 10.93 1.43
N LEU A 124 -4.41 11.00 0.28
CA LEU A 124 -4.45 9.97 -0.77
C LEU A 124 -3.42 8.90 -0.44
N ILE A 125 -3.77 7.63 -0.66
CA ILE A 125 -2.90 6.50 -0.36
C ILE A 125 -2.24 5.97 -1.63
N VAL A 126 -0.95 5.66 -1.53
CA VAL A 126 -0.23 4.87 -2.52
C VAL A 126 0.58 3.78 -1.83
N GLU A 127 0.69 2.63 -2.47
CA GLU A 127 1.26 1.42 -1.85
C GLU A 127 2.40 0.85 -2.71
N VAL A 128 3.55 0.58 -2.09
CA VAL A 128 4.64 -0.19 -2.70
C VAL A 128 4.57 -1.62 -2.19
N THR A 129 4.39 -2.59 -3.09
CA THR A 129 4.18 -3.99 -2.70
C THR A 129 5.48 -4.79 -2.62
N PRO A 130 5.52 -5.90 -1.85
CA PRO A 130 6.68 -6.78 -1.78
C PRO A 130 7.18 -7.25 -3.14
N GLN A 131 6.28 -7.47 -4.10
CA GLN A 131 6.61 -7.95 -5.44
C GLN A 131 7.41 -6.90 -6.21
N TRP A 132 7.05 -5.61 -6.14
CA TRP A 132 7.85 -4.53 -6.73
C TRP A 132 9.21 -4.34 -6.06
N ARG A 133 9.31 -4.56 -4.73
CA ARG A 133 10.60 -4.52 -4.03
C ARG A 133 11.58 -5.60 -4.47
N THR A 134 11.12 -6.68 -5.11
CA THR A 134 12.04 -7.66 -5.73
C THR A 134 12.84 -7.08 -6.89
N GLN A 135 12.28 -6.09 -7.60
CA GLN A 135 12.94 -5.35 -8.68
C GLN A 135 13.62 -4.07 -8.19
N HIS A 136 13.20 -3.57 -7.01
CA HIS A 136 13.75 -2.39 -6.36
C HIS A 136 14.15 -2.69 -4.90
N PRO A 137 15.30 -3.36 -4.66
CA PRO A 137 15.71 -3.76 -3.31
C PRO A 137 15.91 -2.59 -2.33
N ASP A 138 16.12 -1.37 -2.82
CA ASP A 138 16.22 -0.16 -2.02
C ASP A 138 14.86 0.41 -1.60
N TRP A 139 13.74 -0.10 -2.12
CA TRP A 139 12.38 0.34 -1.77
C TRP A 139 11.83 -0.32 -0.50
N THR A 140 12.68 -0.60 0.48
CA THR A 140 12.21 -1.03 1.81
C THR A 140 11.45 0.11 2.51
N THR A 141 10.47 -0.21 3.38
CA THR A 141 9.71 0.82 4.11
C THR A 141 10.61 1.82 4.86
N PRO A 142 11.67 1.41 5.59
CA PRO A 142 12.56 2.37 6.25
C PRO A 142 13.36 3.23 5.27
N ALA A 143 13.75 2.68 4.13
CA ALA A 143 14.49 3.44 3.11
C ALA A 143 13.60 4.45 2.39
N LEU A 144 12.38 4.04 2.00
CA LEU A 144 11.37 4.93 1.43
C LEU A 144 11.00 6.03 2.43
N ARG A 145 10.79 5.69 3.71
CA ARG A 145 10.51 6.70 4.74
C ARG A 145 11.63 7.75 4.82
N ARG A 146 12.89 7.33 4.87
CA ARG A 146 14.03 8.26 4.92
C ARG A 146 14.15 9.12 3.67
N ARG A 147 13.79 8.59 2.51
CA ARG A 147 13.97 9.25 1.22
C ARG A 147 12.82 10.19 0.86
N LEU A 148 11.59 9.84 1.25
CA LEU A 148 10.37 10.46 0.72
C LEU A 148 9.69 11.38 1.74
N LEU A 149 9.76 11.07 3.03
CA LEU A 149 9.02 11.81 4.05
C LEU A 149 9.43 13.29 4.06
N GLY A 150 8.45 14.17 3.88
CA GLY A 150 8.67 15.61 3.85
C GLY A 150 9.08 16.17 2.48
N HIS A 151 9.06 15.35 1.43
CA HIS A 151 9.41 15.75 0.07
C HIS A 151 8.19 15.77 -0.86
N TRP A 152 8.31 16.55 -1.93
CA TRP A 152 7.45 16.42 -3.10
C TRP A 152 7.96 15.30 -3.99
N VAL A 153 7.08 14.35 -4.29
CA VAL A 153 7.42 13.13 -5.00
C VAL A 153 6.38 12.86 -6.06
N ARG A 154 6.84 12.53 -7.26
CA ARG A 154 6.02 11.98 -8.34
C ARG A 154 5.99 10.46 -8.24
N PHE A 155 4.78 9.92 -8.17
CA PHE A 155 4.50 8.49 -8.17
C PHE A 155 3.80 8.10 -9.46
N THR A 156 4.22 7.00 -10.08
CA THR A 156 3.50 6.37 -11.18
C THR A 156 2.98 5.02 -10.70
N GLY A 157 1.69 4.76 -10.90
CA GLY A 157 1.09 3.51 -10.44
C GLY A 157 -0.26 3.22 -11.07
N TRP A 158 -0.74 2.01 -10.83
CA TRP A 158 -2.05 1.57 -11.30
C TRP A 158 -3.14 2.04 -10.35
N LEU A 159 -4.26 2.52 -10.91
CA LEU A 159 -5.43 2.85 -10.11
C LEU A 159 -6.07 1.55 -9.61
N MET A 160 -6.45 1.54 -8.35
CA MET A 160 -7.19 0.46 -7.73
C MET A 160 -8.23 1.03 -6.78
N PHE A 161 -9.47 0.54 -6.83
CA PHE A 161 -10.50 0.92 -5.87
C PHE A 161 -10.47 -0.02 -4.67
N ASP A 162 -9.93 0.42 -3.53
CA ASP A 162 -9.93 -0.38 -2.31
C ASP A 162 -11.30 -0.37 -1.65
N ALA A 163 -12.13 -1.34 -2.09
CA ALA A 163 -13.46 -1.56 -1.57
C ALA A 163 -13.48 -1.96 -0.09
N GLU A 164 -12.41 -2.56 0.44
CA GLU A 164 -12.30 -2.90 1.88
C GLU A 164 -12.30 -1.63 2.74
N HIS A 165 -11.94 -0.51 2.12
CA HIS A 165 -11.77 0.78 2.75
C HIS A 165 -12.88 1.80 2.43
N ALA A 166 -13.94 1.37 1.76
CA ALA A 166 -15.05 2.25 1.36
C ALA A 166 -15.73 3.00 2.52
N ALA A 167 -15.74 2.41 3.73
CA ALA A 167 -16.33 3.01 4.93
C ALA A 167 -15.40 4.04 5.63
N GLU A 168 -14.10 3.98 5.34
CA GLU A 168 -13.04 4.82 5.91
C GLU A 168 -12.69 6.02 5.02
N SER A 169 -13.28 6.05 3.81
CA SER A 169 -13.07 7.07 2.80
C SER A 169 -14.24 8.05 2.76
N ARG A 170 -13.94 9.36 2.87
CA ARG A 170 -14.95 10.43 2.85
C ARG A 170 -15.85 10.36 1.62
N ASN A 171 -15.28 10.06 0.47
CA ASN A 171 -15.96 10.12 -0.81
C ASN A 171 -16.83 8.87 -1.12
N THR A 172 -16.75 7.81 -0.32
CA THR A 172 -17.56 6.60 -0.55
C THR A 172 -18.40 6.20 0.66
N CYS A 173 -18.08 6.71 1.86
CA CYS A 173 -18.79 6.31 3.06
C CYS A 173 -20.25 6.79 3.02
N THR A 174 -21.19 5.85 3.13
CA THR A 174 -22.63 6.16 3.30
C THR A 174 -23.03 6.11 4.78
N ARG A 175 -22.29 5.35 5.58
CA ARG A 175 -22.35 5.28 7.04
C ARG A 175 -20.93 5.33 7.56
N CYS A 176 -20.42 6.54 7.65
CA CYS A 176 -19.01 6.81 7.91
C CYS A 176 -18.61 6.35 9.32
N THR A 177 -17.52 5.57 9.39
CA THR A 177 -16.89 5.15 10.64
C THR A 177 -15.40 5.39 10.52
N HIS A 178 -14.84 6.22 11.41
CA HIS A 178 -13.41 6.55 11.41
C HIS A 178 -12.89 6.93 10.01
N VAL A 179 -13.41 8.01 9.45
CA VAL A 179 -12.93 8.52 8.16
C VAL A 179 -11.55 9.13 8.34
N TRP A 180 -10.57 8.60 7.63
CA TRP A 180 -9.18 9.03 7.71
C TRP A 180 -8.53 9.21 6.33
N ARG A 181 -9.24 8.95 5.23
CA ARG A 181 -8.76 9.20 3.87
C ARG A 181 -9.85 9.86 3.03
N ALA A 182 -9.43 10.56 1.98
CA ALA A 182 -10.38 11.27 1.12
C ALA A 182 -11.15 10.28 0.22
N THR A 183 -10.41 9.35 -0.40
CA THR A 183 -10.91 8.43 -1.43
C THR A 183 -10.46 6.99 -1.13
N SER A 184 -11.26 6.02 -1.59
CA SER A 184 -10.87 4.60 -1.62
C SER A 184 -10.00 4.26 -2.82
N TRP A 185 -9.81 5.17 -3.77
CA TRP A 185 -8.88 4.94 -4.86
C TRP A 185 -7.45 5.18 -4.42
N GLU A 186 -6.57 4.28 -4.84
CA GLU A 186 -5.15 4.29 -4.52
C GLU A 186 -4.32 4.14 -5.79
N LEU A 187 -3.03 4.50 -5.73
CA LEU A 187 -2.06 3.92 -6.64
C LEU A 187 -1.52 2.65 -6.00
N HIS A 188 -2.04 1.51 -6.43
CA HIS A 188 -1.70 0.21 -5.90
C HIS A 188 -1.63 -0.82 -7.04
N PRO A 189 -0.44 -1.29 -7.43
CA PRO A 189 0.87 -0.90 -6.89
C PRO A 189 1.45 0.37 -7.54
N VAL A 190 2.33 1.03 -6.78
CA VAL A 190 3.31 1.99 -7.29
C VAL A 190 4.39 1.25 -8.10
N THR A 191 4.74 1.82 -9.25
CA THR A 191 5.67 1.26 -10.25
C THR A 191 6.86 2.18 -10.56
N ALA A 192 6.76 3.47 -10.25
CA ALA A 192 7.88 4.42 -10.31
C ALA A 192 7.77 5.47 -9.20
N ILE A 193 8.92 5.92 -8.69
CA ILE A 193 9.05 6.92 -7.62
C ILE A 193 10.16 7.90 -7.97
N GLU A 194 9.82 9.17 -8.05
CA GLU A 194 10.74 10.24 -8.46
C GLU A 194 10.62 11.42 -7.50
N VAL A 195 11.69 11.69 -6.74
CA VAL A 195 11.73 12.85 -5.84
C VAL A 195 11.95 14.09 -6.70
N THR A 196 11.03 15.05 -6.61
CA THR A 196 11.08 16.27 -7.44
C THR A 196 11.49 17.49 -6.64
N ASP A 197 11.25 17.51 -5.31
CA ASP A 197 11.46 18.67 -4.41
C ASP A 197 10.83 19.99 -4.88
N VAL A 198 9.94 19.91 -5.87
CA VAL A 198 9.25 21.03 -6.50
C VAL A 198 7.75 20.77 -6.37
N MET A 199 7.06 21.71 -5.73
CA MET A 199 5.61 21.74 -5.70
C MET A 199 5.09 21.81 -7.15
N PRO A 200 4.13 20.95 -7.55
CA PRO A 200 3.53 21.05 -8.87
C PRO A 200 2.84 22.40 -9.01
N VAL A 201 3.25 23.18 -10.01
CA VAL A 201 2.57 24.42 -10.38
C VAL A 201 1.15 24.05 -10.81
N LYS A 202 0.14 24.72 -10.24
CA LYS A 202 -1.26 24.51 -10.66
C LYS A 202 -1.32 24.70 -12.18
N ALA A 203 -1.78 23.67 -12.90
CA ALA A 203 -2.05 23.81 -14.33
C ALA A 203 -3.08 24.94 -14.52
N PRO A 204 -2.91 25.82 -15.51
CA PRO A 204 -3.83 26.93 -15.76
C PRO A 204 -5.26 26.47 -16.05
#